data_AF-A0A067EYP3-F1
#
_entry.id   AF-A0A067EYP3-F1
#
_cell.length_a   1.000
_cell.length_b   1.000
_cell.length_c   1.000
_cell.angle_alpha   90.00
_cell.angle_beta   90.00
_cell.angle_gamma   90.00
#
_symmetry.space_group_name_H-M   'P 1'
#
loop_
_entity.id
_entity.type
_entity.pdbx_description
1 polymer ?
#
loop_
_entity_poly.entity_id
_entity_poly.type
_entity_poly.pdbx_seq_one_letter_code
_entity_poly.pdbx_strand_id
1 'polypeptide(L)'
;KTSWRYQSIQFNDTSNNHVGIDVNRLTSVGSVPATYFSDEKGTNKSLKLISGDPMQTWIDYMGSEKLHEIQCLSLSTSVDLSQLLLDTMCVGFSAATGSLATEHYILGCSLNKSGQAGSLNISTLPSFHLPTRKQQKLVTCVILVALVSVLTTVGAAVYIVRKKKYDEVYEDWER
;
A
#
# COMPACT_ATOMS: atom_id res chain seq x y z
N LYS A 1 4.73 -19.87 -1.88
CA LYS A 1 3.62 -18.97 -2.25
C LYS A 1 2.86 -18.68 -0.96
N THR A 2 3.29 -17.69 -0.17
CA THR A 2 2.66 -17.37 1.12
C THR A 2 1.40 -16.55 0.85
N SER A 3 0.24 -17.11 1.19
CA SER A 3 -1.06 -16.44 1.15
C SER A 3 -1.23 -15.72 2.48
N TRP A 4 -1.08 -14.40 2.47
CA TRP A 4 -1.27 -13.56 3.65
C TRP A 4 -2.73 -13.11 3.73
N ARG A 5 -3.33 -13.11 4.92
CA ARG A 5 -4.72 -12.74 5.16
C ARG A 5 -4.80 -11.59 6.16
N TYR A 6 -5.45 -10.49 5.76
CA TYR A 6 -5.96 -9.46 6.67
C TYR A 6 -7.46 -9.67 6.82
N GLN A 7 -7.85 -10.45 7.81
CA GLN A 7 -9.25 -10.74 8.11
C GLN A 7 -9.41 -10.70 9.63
N SER A 8 -10.18 -9.73 10.11
CA SER A 8 -10.43 -9.55 11.53
C SER A 8 -11.67 -10.34 11.93
N ILE A 9 -11.45 -11.55 12.46
CA ILE A 9 -12.55 -12.39 12.98
C ILE A 9 -13.33 -11.64 14.07
N GLN A 10 -12.64 -10.84 14.88
CA GLN A 10 -13.26 -10.01 15.93
C GLN A 10 -14.26 -8.98 15.39
N PHE A 11 -14.09 -8.51 14.14
CA PHE A 11 -14.99 -7.55 13.49
C PHE A 11 -15.92 -8.20 12.48
N ASN A 12 -15.96 -9.54 12.44
CA ASN A 12 -16.78 -10.35 11.53
C ASN A 12 -16.47 -10.12 10.04
N ASP A 13 -15.20 -9.89 9.71
CA ASP A 13 -14.75 -9.79 8.32
C ASP A 13 -15.03 -11.09 7.58
N THR A 14 -15.79 -11.02 6.48
CA THR A 14 -16.17 -12.20 5.68
C THR A 14 -15.04 -12.71 4.78
N SER A 15 -14.08 -11.85 4.45
CA SER A 15 -13.00 -12.13 3.50
C SER A 15 -11.79 -11.25 3.79
N ASN A 16 -10.59 -11.69 3.42
CA ASN A 16 -9.37 -10.86 3.48
C ASN A 16 -9.21 -9.88 2.30
N ASN A 17 -10.21 -9.82 1.41
CA ASN A 17 -10.24 -9.03 0.20
C ASN A 17 -11.69 -8.60 -0.06
N HIS A 18 -12.15 -7.60 0.69
CA HIS A 18 -13.52 -7.11 0.67
C HIS A 18 -13.56 -5.58 0.74
N VAL A 19 -14.72 -5.02 0.40
CA VAL A 19 -15.08 -3.63 0.64
C VAL A 19 -16.32 -3.64 1.53
N GLY A 20 -16.35 -2.77 2.55
CA GLY A 20 -17.44 -2.69 3.52
C GLY A 20 -17.91 -1.26 3.75
N ILE A 21 -19.14 -1.13 4.26
CA ILE A 21 -19.73 0.13 4.73
C ILE A 21 -19.82 0.04 6.26
N ASP A 22 -19.13 0.95 6.94
CA ASP A 22 -19.05 1.02 8.40
C ASP A 22 -19.82 2.23 8.91
N VAL A 23 -20.66 2.02 9.94
CA VAL A 23 -21.48 3.07 10.54
C VAL A 23 -21.20 3.11 12.03
N ASN A 24 -20.37 4.07 12.46
CA ASN A 24 -19.94 4.27 13.85
C ASN A 24 -19.28 3.06 14.55
N ARG A 25 -18.96 1.99 13.81
CA ARG A 25 -18.36 0.73 14.32
C ARG A 25 -17.53 0.08 13.22
N LEU A 26 -16.52 -0.71 13.62
CA LEU A 26 -15.66 -1.48 12.71
C LEU A 26 -16.32 -2.73 12.13
N THR A 27 -17.48 -3.14 12.64
CA THR A 27 -18.28 -4.20 12.02
C THR A 27 -19.17 -3.56 10.96
N SER A 28 -18.92 -3.91 9.70
CA SER A 28 -19.65 -3.35 8.56
C SER A 28 -21.13 -3.72 8.57
N VAL A 29 -21.99 -2.77 8.19
CA VAL A 29 -23.42 -3.01 7.94
C VAL A 29 -23.67 -3.77 6.64
N GLY A 30 -22.72 -3.68 5.70
CA GLY A 30 -22.70 -4.46 4.46
C GLY A 30 -21.28 -4.61 3.97
N SER A 31 -20.95 -5.78 3.40
CA SER A 31 -19.62 -6.11 2.90
C SER A 31 -19.74 -7.06 1.71
N VAL A 32 -18.92 -6.84 0.69
CA VAL A 32 -18.81 -7.71 -0.48
C VAL A 32 -17.35 -7.97 -0.84
N PRO A 33 -17.02 -9.14 -1.43
CA PRO A 33 -15.70 -9.36 -2.00
C PRO A 33 -15.35 -8.27 -3.00
N ALA A 34 -14.08 -7.83 -3.00
CA ALA A 34 -13.63 -6.82 -3.94
C ALA A 34 -13.71 -7.35 -5.38
N THR A 35 -14.48 -6.66 -6.22
CA THR A 35 -14.72 -7.01 -7.63
C THR A 35 -14.77 -5.76 -8.49
N TYR A 36 -14.43 -5.85 -9.77
CA TYR A 36 -14.65 -4.76 -10.73
C TYR A 36 -15.48 -5.28 -11.90
N PHE A 37 -16.32 -4.43 -12.46
CA PHE A 37 -17.06 -4.72 -13.67
C PHE A 37 -16.14 -4.58 -14.88
N SER A 38 -16.06 -5.63 -15.70
CA SER A 38 -15.26 -5.65 -16.92
C SER A 38 -16.17 -5.45 -18.11
N ASP A 39 -16.14 -4.26 -18.72
CA ASP A 39 -16.97 -3.94 -19.91
C ASP A 39 -16.76 -4.94 -21.04
N GLU A 40 -15.51 -5.34 -21.30
CA GLU A 40 -15.16 -6.34 -22.32
C GLU A 40 -15.87 -7.68 -22.16
N LYS A 41 -16.13 -8.09 -20.91
CA LYS A 41 -16.73 -9.39 -20.59
C LYS A 41 -18.15 -9.27 -20.05
N GLY A 42 -18.68 -8.05 -19.90
CA GLY A 42 -19.96 -7.75 -19.27
C GLY A 42 -20.16 -8.38 -17.88
N THR A 43 -19.08 -8.64 -17.14
CA THR A 43 -19.12 -9.43 -15.90
C THR A 43 -18.23 -8.85 -14.81
N ASN A 44 -18.64 -9.07 -13.55
CA ASN A 44 -17.83 -8.75 -12.38
C ASN A 44 -16.67 -9.75 -12.26
N LYS A 45 -15.45 -9.24 -12.21
CA LYS A 45 -14.22 -10.01 -11.98
C LYS A 45 -13.69 -9.74 -10.59
N SER A 46 -13.05 -10.74 -9.98
CA SER A 46 -12.37 -10.56 -8.71
C SER A 46 -11.25 -9.52 -8.83
N LEU A 47 -11.27 -8.54 -7.93
CA LEU A 47 -10.24 -7.52 -7.78
C LEU A 47 -9.39 -7.87 -6.58
N LYS A 48 -8.07 -7.96 -6.74
CA LYS A 48 -7.16 -8.23 -5.63
C LYS A 48 -6.60 -6.92 -5.09
N LEU A 49 -7.12 -6.42 -3.97
CA LEU A 49 -6.74 -5.11 -3.40
C LEU A 49 -5.24 -4.97 -3.12
N ILE A 50 -4.56 -6.09 -2.83
CA ILE A 50 -3.11 -6.14 -2.61
C ILE A 50 -2.28 -6.34 -3.90
N SER A 51 -2.83 -6.08 -5.08
CA SER A 51 -2.08 -6.26 -6.34
C SER A 51 -0.94 -5.26 -6.50
N GLY A 52 -1.09 -4.07 -5.91
CA GLY A 52 -0.18 -2.93 -6.11
C GLY A 52 -0.50 -2.12 -7.37
N ASP A 53 -1.50 -2.53 -8.16
CA ASP A 53 -1.97 -1.78 -9.31
C ASP A 53 -2.80 -0.57 -8.83
N PRO A 54 -2.73 0.58 -9.50
CA PRO A 54 -3.60 1.71 -9.22
C PRO A 54 -5.07 1.30 -9.35
N MET A 55 -5.88 1.69 -8.36
CA MET A 55 -7.31 1.42 -8.34
C MET A 55 -8.08 2.73 -8.23
N GLN A 56 -9.18 2.84 -8.97
CA GLN A 56 -10.12 3.95 -8.86
C GLN A 56 -11.42 3.44 -8.24
N THR A 57 -11.95 4.21 -7.31
CA THR A 57 -13.22 3.95 -6.64
C THR A 57 -14.02 5.24 -6.58
N TRP A 58 -15.34 5.12 -6.47
CA TRP A 58 -16.24 6.24 -6.23
C TRP A 58 -17.23 5.85 -5.13
N ILE A 59 -17.69 6.86 -4.42
CA ILE A 59 -18.73 6.74 -3.40
C ILE A 59 -19.78 7.77 -3.79
N ASP A 60 -21.02 7.33 -3.87
CA ASP A 60 -22.16 8.20 -4.09
C ASP A 60 -23.16 7.98 -2.95
N TYR A 61 -23.75 9.07 -2.47
CA TYR A 61 -24.75 9.04 -1.41
C TYR A 61 -25.90 9.98 -1.78
N MET A 62 -27.08 9.40 -1.99
CA MET A 62 -28.30 10.14 -2.25
C MET A 62 -29.18 10.15 -0.99
N GLY A 63 -29.24 11.31 -0.32
CA GLY A 63 -29.94 11.46 0.96
C GLY A 63 -31.47 11.38 0.90
N SER A 64 -32.08 11.46 -0.28
CA SER A 64 -33.52 11.24 -0.49
C SER A 64 -33.72 10.14 -1.52
N GLU A 65 -34.43 9.08 -1.15
CA GLU A 65 -34.65 7.86 -1.92
C GLU A 65 -34.84 8.07 -3.44
N LYS A 66 -33.84 7.67 -4.21
CA LYS A 66 -33.98 6.92 -5.47
C LYS A 66 -32.59 6.53 -5.95
N LEU A 67 -32.19 5.30 -5.63
CA LEU A 67 -30.99 4.65 -6.15
C LEU A 67 -31.01 4.71 -7.68
N HIS A 68 -30.16 5.54 -8.28
CA HIS A 68 -29.76 5.33 -9.67
C HIS A 68 -28.56 4.40 -9.62
N GLU A 69 -28.78 3.21 -10.16
CA GLU A 69 -27.80 2.14 -10.29
C GLU A 69 -26.66 2.64 -11.20
N ILE A 70 -25.51 2.98 -10.62
CA ILE A 70 -24.30 3.35 -11.38
C ILE A 70 -23.22 2.31 -11.08
N GLN A 71 -22.73 1.73 -12.17
CA GLN A 71 -22.18 0.40 -12.28
C GLN A 71 -20.65 0.40 -12.13
N CYS A 72 -20.15 -0.42 -11.19
CA CYS A 72 -18.79 -1.00 -11.02
C CYS A 72 -18.32 -0.82 -9.56
N LEU A 73 -18.09 -1.94 -8.86
CA LEU A 73 -18.09 -2.09 -7.39
C LEU A 73 -19.48 -1.84 -6.76
N SER A 74 -20.47 -2.65 -7.14
CA SER A 74 -21.85 -2.54 -6.62
C SER A 74 -21.97 -3.07 -5.19
N LEU A 75 -21.46 -2.32 -4.20
CA LEU A 75 -21.93 -2.40 -2.82
C LEU A 75 -22.91 -1.24 -2.61
N SER A 76 -24.21 -1.55 -2.68
CA SER A 76 -25.28 -0.59 -2.40
C SER A 76 -26.05 -1.08 -1.18
N THR A 77 -26.16 -0.23 -0.17
CA THR A 77 -26.96 -0.48 1.03
C THR A 77 -27.81 0.74 1.33
N SER A 78 -29.05 0.51 1.79
CA SER A 78 -29.87 1.60 2.33
C SER A 78 -29.43 1.86 3.76
N VAL A 79 -28.80 3.01 4.00
CA VAL A 79 -28.39 3.46 5.33
C VAL A 79 -28.90 4.87 5.50
N ASP A 80 -29.76 5.06 6.51
CA ASP A 80 -30.18 6.39 6.92
C ASP A 80 -29.07 7.02 7.77
N LEU A 81 -28.39 8.02 7.19
CA LEU A 81 -27.35 8.79 7.85
C LEU A 81 -27.90 10.11 8.43
N SER A 82 -29.20 10.39 8.34
CA SER A 82 -29.79 11.68 8.74
C SER A 82 -29.54 12.02 10.21
N GLN A 83 -29.55 11.02 11.09
CA GLN A 83 -29.28 11.19 12.52
C GLN A 83 -27.79 11.22 12.86
N LEU A 84 -26.92 10.88 11.90
CA LEU A 84 -25.47 10.78 12.08
C LEU A 84 -24.74 11.97 11.48
N LEU A 85 -25.22 12.48 10.36
CA LEU A 85 -24.65 13.64 9.70
C LEU A 85 -24.98 14.90 10.50
N LEU A 86 -23.92 15.65 10.81
CA LEU A 86 -24.01 16.97 11.44
C LEU A 86 -24.02 18.03 10.33
N ASP A 87 -24.48 19.24 10.68
CA ASP A 87 -24.48 20.40 9.76
C ASP A 87 -23.11 20.66 9.12
N THR A 88 -22.04 20.37 9.86
CA THR A 88 -20.65 20.45 9.41
C THR A 88 -19.90 19.18 9.77
N MET A 89 -19.29 18.56 8.77
CA MET A 89 -18.43 17.38 8.91
C MET A 89 -17.22 17.49 7.99
N CYS A 90 -16.16 16.75 8.33
CA CYS A 90 -14.99 16.60 7.47
C CYS A 90 -15.04 15.24 6.77
N VAL A 91 -14.63 15.21 5.50
CA VAL A 91 -14.44 13.99 4.74
C VAL A 91 -12.95 13.84 4.46
N GLY A 92 -12.44 12.62 4.60
CA GLY A 92 -11.04 12.33 4.38
C GLY A 92 -10.78 10.85 4.19
N PHE A 93 -9.53 10.53 3.95
CA PHE A 93 -9.05 9.17 3.78
C PHE A 93 -8.26 8.75 5.01
N SER A 94 -8.41 7.48 5.38
CA SER A 94 -7.64 6.87 6.47
C SER A 94 -7.15 5.50 6.03
N ALA A 95 -5.97 5.13 6.48
CA ALA A 95 -5.37 3.83 6.25
C ALA A 95 -4.50 3.44 7.45
N ALA A 96 -4.42 2.14 7.72
CA ALA A 96 -3.62 1.60 8.81
C ALA A 96 -2.88 0.35 8.36
N THR A 97 -1.64 0.25 8.81
CA THR A 97 -0.79 -0.93 8.65
C THR A 97 -0.87 -1.80 9.89
N GLY A 98 -1.01 -3.11 9.67
CA GLY A 98 -0.91 -4.12 10.73
C GLY A 98 0.46 -4.80 10.74
N SER A 99 0.44 -6.12 10.89
CA SER A 99 1.64 -6.96 10.97
C SER A 99 2.50 -7.04 9.70
N LEU A 100 1.98 -6.66 8.53
CA LEU A 100 2.75 -6.53 7.30
C LEU A 100 2.94 -5.05 6.95
N ALA A 101 4.12 -4.75 6.42
CA ALA A 101 4.41 -3.45 5.83
C ALA A 101 3.59 -3.28 4.54
N THR A 102 2.64 -2.36 4.57
CA THR A 102 1.90 -1.89 3.39
C THR A 102 2.05 -0.39 3.29
N GLU A 103 2.05 0.12 2.06
CA GLU A 103 2.05 1.56 1.79
C GLU A 103 0.72 1.92 1.15
N HIS A 104 0.16 3.05 1.55
CA HIS A 104 -1.16 3.51 1.11
C HIS A 104 -0.99 4.89 0.48
N TYR A 105 -1.23 4.98 -0.83
CA TYR A 105 -1.08 6.22 -1.59
C TYR A 105 -2.41 6.63 -2.21
N ILE A 106 -2.69 7.93 -2.14
CA ILE A 106 -3.83 8.56 -2.82
C ILE A 106 -3.23 9.34 -3.98
N LEU A 107 -3.43 8.83 -5.20
CA LEU A 107 -2.91 9.49 -6.41
C LEU A 107 -3.70 10.75 -6.76
N GLY A 108 -4.99 10.78 -6.44
CA GLY A 108 -5.87 11.93 -6.62
C GLY A 108 -7.26 11.67 -6.04
N CYS A 109 -8.00 12.74 -5.78
CA CYS A 109 -9.38 12.68 -5.32
C CYS A 109 -10.21 13.83 -5.90
N SER A 110 -11.48 13.58 -6.17
CA SER A 110 -12.46 14.58 -6.56
C SER A 110 -13.67 14.41 -5.67
N LEU A 111 -14.13 15.50 -5.03
CA LEU A 111 -15.23 15.48 -4.07
C LEU A 111 -16.23 16.57 -4.42
N ASN A 112 -17.52 16.22 -4.39
CA ASN A 112 -18.61 17.17 -4.50
C ASN A 112 -19.72 16.78 -3.53
N LYS A 113 -20.23 17.76 -2.78
CA LYS A 113 -21.32 17.56 -1.80
C LYS A 113 -22.70 17.75 -2.43
N SER A 114 -22.80 18.57 -3.47
CA SER A 114 -24.08 19.05 -4.01
C SER A 114 -24.40 18.44 -5.38
N GLY A 115 -23.76 17.33 -5.74
CA GLY A 115 -23.95 16.65 -7.02
C GLY A 115 -22.78 15.77 -7.40
N GLN A 116 -22.69 15.42 -8.68
CA GLN A 116 -21.64 14.55 -9.20
C GLN A 116 -20.25 15.21 -9.05
N ALA A 117 -19.28 14.45 -8.55
CA ALA A 117 -17.89 14.89 -8.51
C ALA A 117 -17.32 14.99 -9.94
N GLY A 118 -16.44 15.97 -10.19
CA GLY A 118 -15.77 16.09 -11.48
C GLY A 118 -14.92 14.86 -11.77
N SER A 119 -14.82 14.47 -13.05
CA SER A 119 -14.02 13.31 -13.44
C SER A 119 -12.55 13.54 -13.12
N LEU A 120 -11.91 12.52 -12.54
CA LEU A 120 -10.48 12.56 -12.25
C LEU A 120 -9.71 12.18 -13.52
N ASN A 121 -8.87 13.08 -14.02
CA ASN A 121 -8.05 12.77 -15.19
C ASN A 121 -6.85 11.89 -14.81
N ILE A 122 -7.03 10.58 -14.93
CA ILE A 122 -6.05 9.54 -14.57
C ILE A 122 -4.70 9.78 -15.27
N SER A 123 -4.70 10.27 -16.51
CA SER A 123 -3.48 10.49 -17.29
C SER A 123 -2.57 11.60 -16.73
N THR A 124 -3.12 12.48 -15.90
CA THR A 124 -2.38 13.58 -15.26
C THR A 124 -1.88 13.23 -13.86
N LEU A 125 -2.32 12.09 -13.31
CA LEU A 125 -1.90 11.68 -11.98
C LEU A 125 -0.45 11.19 -11.99
N PRO A 126 0.29 11.38 -10.89
CA PRO A 126 1.64 10.85 -10.78
C PRO A 126 1.63 9.33 -10.96
N SER A 127 2.48 8.83 -11.84
CA SER A 127 2.68 7.40 -12.02
C SER A 127 3.31 6.81 -10.76
N PHE A 128 2.62 5.84 -10.16
CA PHE A 128 3.19 5.07 -9.06
C PHE A 128 4.12 4.00 -9.62
N HIS A 129 5.41 4.10 -9.31
CA HIS A 129 6.40 3.09 -9.63
C HIS A 129 6.86 2.42 -8.34
N LEU A 130 6.38 1.21 -8.05
CA LEU A 130 7.02 0.42 -7.00
C LEU A 130 8.47 0.14 -7.41
N PRO A 131 9.46 0.29 -6.51
CA PRO A 131 10.81 -0.16 -6.78
C PRO A 131 10.75 -1.65 -7.13
N THR A 132 11.15 -1.97 -8.36
CA THR A 132 11.03 -3.35 -8.83
C THR A 132 11.92 -4.25 -7.98
N ARG A 133 11.52 -5.51 -7.82
CA ARG A 133 12.33 -6.51 -7.10
C ARG A 133 13.76 -6.63 -7.65
N LYS A 134 13.98 -6.25 -8.92
CA LYS A 134 15.31 -6.15 -9.55
C LYS A 134 16.13 -4.97 -9.02
N GLN A 135 15.53 -3.78 -8.87
CA GLN A 135 16.18 -2.61 -8.30
C GLN A 135 16.58 -2.84 -6.84
N GLN A 136 15.71 -3.47 -6.03
CA GLN A 136 16.05 -3.84 -4.65
C GLN A 136 17.25 -4.78 -4.58
N LYS A 137 17.29 -5.83 -5.41
CA LYS A 137 18.44 -6.74 -5.50
C LYS A 137 19.72 -6.02 -5.88
N LEU A 138 19.64 -5.10 -6.84
CA LEU A 138 20.81 -4.32 -7.28
C LEU A 138 21.34 -3.43 -6.15
N VAL A 139 20.46 -2.73 -5.43
CA VAL A 139 20.84 -1.92 -4.26
C VAL A 139 21.48 -2.79 -3.17
N THR A 140 20.88 -3.94 -2.83
CA THR A 140 21.47 -4.87 -1.86
C THR A 140 22.85 -5.37 -2.32
N CYS A 141 23.02 -5.74 -3.59
CA CYS A 141 24.32 -6.14 -4.12
C CYS A 141 25.36 -5.03 -4.02
N VAL A 142 25.01 -3.79 -4.37
CA VAL A 142 25.92 -2.64 -4.28
C VAL A 142 26.37 -2.40 -2.84
N ILE A 143 25.45 -2.46 -1.87
CA ILE A 143 25.77 -2.31 -0.45
C ILE A 143 26.71 -3.41 0.02
N LEU A 144 26.45 -4.67 -0.36
CA LEU A 144 27.32 -5.80 0.01
C LEU A 144 28.72 -5.68 -0.57
N VAL A 145 28.84 -5.29 -1.85
CA VAL A 145 30.14 -5.08 -2.51
C VAL A 145 30.91 -3.94 -1.83
N ALA A 146 30.24 -2.84 -1.48
CA ALA A 146 30.86 -1.73 -0.75
C ALA A 146 31.33 -2.13 0.66
N LEU A 147 30.56 -2.96 1.38
CA LEU A 147 30.98 -3.47 2.69
C LEU A 147 32.21 -4.38 2.57
N VAL A 148 32.24 -5.27 1.58
CA VAL A 148 33.39 -6.16 1.36
C VAL A 148 34.63 -5.37 0.98
N SER A 149 34.52 -4.35 0.13
CA SER A 149 35.67 -3.53 -0.26
C SER A 149 36.25 -2.72 0.92
N VAL A 150 35.40 -2.23 1.82
CA VAL A 150 35.85 -1.57 3.06
C VAL A 150 36.58 -2.56 3.97
N LEU A 151 36.04 -3.78 4.14
CA LEU A 151 36.68 -4.79 4.98
C LEU A 151 38.04 -5.24 4.43
N THR A 152 38.17 -5.41 3.11
CA THR A 152 39.44 -5.81 2.49
C THR A 152 40.49 -4.71 2.57
N THR A 153 40.11 -3.44 2.36
CA THR A 153 41.03 -2.31 2.49
C THR A 153 41.53 -2.12 3.92
N VAL A 154 40.64 -2.21 4.92
CA VAL A 154 41.02 -2.18 6.34
C VAL A 154 41.91 -3.37 6.70
N GLY A 155 41.54 -4.58 6.27
CA GLY A 155 42.33 -5.79 6.50
C GLY A 155 43.74 -5.70 5.91
N ALA A 156 43.86 -5.20 4.67
CA ALA A 156 45.15 -4.98 4.02
C ALA A 156 45.99 -3.93 4.75
N ALA A 157 45.39 -2.81 5.17
CA ALA A 157 46.08 -1.78 5.95
C ALA A 157 46.63 -2.34 7.29
N VAL A 158 45.80 -3.10 8.02
CA VAL A 158 46.21 -3.75 9.27
C VAL A 158 47.34 -4.77 9.02
N TYR A 159 47.26 -5.55 7.95
CA TYR A 159 48.30 -6.51 7.57
C TYR A 159 49.64 -5.81 7.29
N ILE A 160 49.63 -4.72 6.52
CA ILE A 160 50.85 -3.95 6.21
C ILE A 160 51.47 -3.36 7.48
N VAL A 161 50.66 -2.75 8.36
CA VAL A 161 51.15 -2.17 9.63
C VAL A 161 51.75 -3.25 10.52
N ARG A 162 51.09 -4.41 10.63
CA ARG A 162 51.63 -5.54 11.39
C ARG A 162 52.94 -6.04 10.80
N LYS A 163 53.00 -6.24 9.49
CA LYS A 163 54.23 -6.71 8.82
C LYS A 163 55.41 -5.77 9.09
N LYS A 164 55.23 -4.45 8.90
CA LYS A 164 56.27 -3.46 9.20
C LYS A 164 56.75 -3.54 10.64
N LYS A 165 55.83 -3.69 11.60
CA LYS A 165 56.19 -3.83 13.02
C LYS A 165 56.99 -5.10 13.31
N TYR A 166 56.66 -6.23 12.66
CA TYR A 166 57.42 -7.47 12.82
C TYR A 166 58.78 -7.43 12.10
N ASP A 167 58.88 -6.77 10.95
CA ASP A 167 60.14 -6.54 10.24
C ASP A 167 61.08 -5.61 11.07
N GLU A 168 60.55 -4.55 11.69
CA GLU A 168 61.30 -3.68 12.61
C GLU A 168 61.81 -4.42 13.86
N VAL A 169 60.98 -5.29 14.46
CA VAL A 169 61.42 -6.16 15.58
C VAL A 169 62.46 -7.16 15.10
N TYR A 170 62.42 -7.59 13.83
CA TYR A 170 63.38 -8.53 13.28
C TYR A 170 64.77 -7.89 12.99
N GLU A 171 64.84 -6.59 12.72
CA GLU A 171 66.12 -5.91 12.49
C GLU A 171 66.87 -5.59 13.80
N ASP A 172 66.17 -5.46 14.93
CA ASP A 172 66.77 -5.11 16.23
C ASP A 172 67.46 -6.28 16.95
N TRP A 173 67.21 -7.55 16.59
CA TRP A 173 67.89 -8.72 17.20
C TRP A 173 69.17 -9.16 16.48
N GLU A 174 69.48 -8.60 15.30
CA GLU A 174 70.75 -8.84 14.58
C GLU A 174 71.89 -7.88 15.01
N ARG A 175 71.64 -7.00 15.98
CA ARG A 175 72.65 -6.07 16.53
C ARG A 175 73.29 -6.52 17.83
#